data_AF-A0A401G4N6-F1
#
_entry.id   AF-A0A401G4N6-F1
#
_cell.length_a   1.000
_cell.length_b   1.000
_cell.length_c   1.000
_cell.angle_alpha   90.00
_cell.angle_beta   90.00
_cell.angle_gamma   90.00
#
_symmetry.space_group_name_H-M   'P 1'
#
loop_
_entity.id
_entity.type
_entity.pdbx_description
1 polymer ?
#
loop_
_entity_poly.entity_id
_entity_poly.type
_entity_poly.pdbx_seq_one_letter_code
_entity_poly.pdbx_strand_id
1 'polypeptide(L)'
;MRNTTYDNGFITYDDDATWLVTYADLMTLLLVFFILLYTLASNEMNGYKTSLKEIQAQANEKEKMAGVMELMEKLDPEEFTLEEVTGLKTRNTELLESVRQMVRTTGQGKNISTQLKDGKIIISISGEALFKSGSAELNPDAVPVFNKMALQFNDYPDYTINIKGHTDDNPISTQLFPSNWELSAIRATNVLKFMILKGLDPSRLTATGYGEIMPKVPNINDGNRAMNRRVEFVLEKKNSKISAVDPEETDNRREAYRYVFSKRQRPSIFFKGRPVNLLNISAGGLAFKNNQFTLEDHDLIELDLDISEFGKDTPIAVRIRISRINDQGICQCRFEGLNSNQEELIHKYVLELQKKDLKYEG
;
A
#
# COMPACT_ATOMS: atom_id res chain seq x y z
N MET A 1 -30.13 2.74 -87.93
CA MET A 1 -29.84 2.12 -86.62
C MET A 1 -28.37 2.35 -86.31
N ARG A 2 -28.05 3.27 -85.39
CA ARG A 2 -26.71 3.40 -84.79
C ARG A 2 -26.85 3.05 -83.32
N ASN A 3 -26.01 2.11 -82.90
CA ASN A 3 -25.86 1.64 -81.53
C ASN A 3 -25.55 2.81 -80.59
N THR A 4 -26.35 2.98 -79.54
CA THR A 4 -25.99 3.75 -78.35
C THR A 4 -26.02 2.78 -77.17
N THR A 5 -24.90 2.12 -76.92
CA THR A 5 -24.65 1.37 -75.70
C THR A 5 -24.47 2.39 -74.57
N TYR A 6 -25.42 2.42 -73.63
CA TYR A 6 -25.21 3.07 -72.34
C TYR A 6 -24.52 2.05 -71.43
N ASP A 7 -23.28 2.32 -71.06
CA ASP A 7 -22.50 1.54 -70.10
C ASP A 7 -22.95 1.91 -68.68
N ASN A 8 -23.72 1.03 -68.04
CA ASN A 8 -24.13 1.17 -66.64
C ASN A 8 -23.04 0.60 -65.73
N GLY A 9 -21.86 1.23 -65.76
CA GLY A 9 -20.80 0.98 -64.79
C GLY A 9 -21.18 1.54 -63.43
N PHE A 10 -21.97 0.80 -62.65
CA PHE A 10 -22.01 0.97 -61.20
C PHE A 10 -20.59 0.68 -60.69
N ILE A 11 -19.89 1.71 -60.24
CA ILE A 11 -18.62 1.57 -59.54
C ILE A 11 -18.94 0.84 -58.23
N THR A 12 -18.70 -0.47 -58.18
CA THR A 12 -18.65 -1.22 -56.93
C THR A 12 -17.41 -0.71 -56.21
N TYR A 13 -17.61 0.09 -55.16
CA TYR A 13 -16.55 0.38 -54.21
C TYR A 13 -16.07 -0.96 -53.65
N ASP A 14 -14.79 -1.23 -53.84
CA ASP A 14 -14.12 -2.43 -53.38
C ASP A 14 -14.13 -2.43 -51.84
N ASP A 15 -15.05 -3.18 -51.24
CA ASP A 15 -15.26 -3.30 -49.79
C ASP A 15 -14.05 -3.99 -49.08
N ASP A 16 -13.12 -4.52 -49.88
CA ASP A 16 -11.95 -5.27 -49.47
C ASP A 16 -10.84 -4.41 -48.83
N ALA A 17 -10.94 -3.08 -48.85
CA ALA A 17 -9.91 -2.17 -48.29
C ALA A 17 -10.25 -1.59 -46.91
N THR A 18 -11.47 -1.80 -46.40
CA THR A 18 -11.94 -1.19 -45.14
C THR A 18 -11.18 -1.69 -43.92
N TRP A 19 -10.71 -2.95 -43.91
CA TRP A 19 -9.89 -3.49 -42.82
C TRP A 19 -8.54 -2.77 -42.69
N LEU A 20 -8.00 -2.26 -43.81
CA LEU A 20 -6.70 -1.59 -43.84
C LEU A 20 -6.73 -0.29 -43.02
N VAL A 21 -7.89 0.37 -42.93
CA VAL A 21 -8.10 1.57 -42.12
C VAL A 21 -8.06 1.23 -40.63
N THR A 22 -8.72 0.15 -40.20
CA THR A 22 -8.67 -0.29 -38.79
C THR A 22 -7.29 -0.79 -38.37
N TYR A 23 -6.57 -1.43 -39.29
CA TYR A 23 -5.18 -1.85 -39.08
C TYR A 23 -4.24 -0.65 -38.98
N ALA A 24 -4.40 0.34 -39.85
CA ALA A 24 -3.63 1.58 -39.81
C ALA A 24 -3.87 2.34 -38.49
N ASP A 25 -5.12 2.43 -38.04
CA ASP A 25 -5.49 3.06 -36.76
C ASP A 25 -4.81 2.35 -35.57
N LEU A 26 -4.88 1.02 -35.51
CA LEU A 26 -4.20 0.24 -34.48
C LEU A 26 -2.69 0.47 -34.49
N MET A 27 -2.05 0.46 -35.67
CA MET A 27 -0.62 0.71 -35.80
C MET A 27 -0.22 2.12 -35.38
N THR A 28 -1.06 3.12 -35.66
CA THR A 28 -0.83 4.50 -35.19
C THR A 28 -1.01 4.65 -33.69
N LEU A 29 -2.00 4.00 -33.07
CA LEU A 29 -2.16 3.97 -31.62
C LEU A 29 -0.96 3.30 -30.94
N LEU A 30 -0.44 2.22 -31.53
CA LEU A 30 0.72 1.50 -31.03
C LEU A 30 2.01 2.34 -31.15
N LEU A 31 2.16 3.07 -32.25
CA LEU A 31 3.25 4.03 -32.45
C LEU A 31 3.18 5.18 -31.44
N VAL A 32 2.00 5.79 -31.27
CA VAL A 32 1.79 6.87 -30.29
C VAL A 32 2.07 6.37 -28.88
N PHE A 33 1.63 5.16 -28.53
CA PHE A 33 1.91 4.53 -27.24
C PHE A 33 3.42 4.35 -27.00
N PHE A 34 4.18 3.83 -27.98
CA PHE A 34 5.62 3.69 -27.85
C PHE A 34 6.38 5.03 -27.81
N ILE A 35 5.94 6.03 -28.57
CA ILE A 35 6.49 7.38 -28.47
C ILE A 35 6.26 7.94 -27.07
N LEU A 36 5.05 7.77 -26.51
CA LEU A 36 4.72 8.24 -25.16
C LEU A 36 5.60 7.54 -24.11
N LEU A 37 5.75 6.21 -24.18
CA LEU A 37 6.69 5.45 -23.35
C LEU A 37 8.14 5.94 -23.51
N TYR A 38 8.59 6.21 -24.73
CA TYR A 38 9.94 6.73 -24.99
C TYR A 38 10.15 8.13 -24.41
N THR A 39 9.15 9.02 -24.52
CA THR A 39 9.24 10.36 -23.93
C THR A 39 9.30 10.32 -22.41
N LEU A 40 8.52 9.44 -21.77
CA LEU A 40 8.58 9.19 -20.33
C LEU A 40 9.96 8.64 -19.92
N ALA A 41 10.49 7.67 -20.66
CA ALA A 41 11.80 7.07 -20.40
C ALA A 41 12.98 8.06 -20.59
N SER A 42 12.90 8.92 -21.62
CA SER A 42 14.00 9.84 -21.98
C SER A 42 14.15 11.04 -21.03
N ASN A 43 13.07 11.47 -20.39
CA ASN A 43 13.08 12.66 -19.52
C ASN A 43 13.78 12.43 -18.17
N GLU A 44 13.93 11.18 -17.72
CA GLU A 44 14.49 10.89 -16.39
C GLU A 44 16.02 10.73 -16.36
N MET A 45 16.67 10.53 -17.52
CA MET A 45 18.14 10.38 -17.55
C MET A 45 18.90 11.69 -17.27
N ASN A 46 18.24 12.84 -17.42
CA ASN A 46 18.82 14.16 -17.15
C ASN A 46 18.66 14.59 -15.68
N GLY A 47 17.60 14.13 -15.00
CA GLY A 47 17.42 14.34 -13.56
C GLY A 47 18.42 13.54 -12.73
N TYR A 48 18.67 12.28 -13.12
CA TYR A 48 19.60 11.38 -12.44
C TYR A 48 21.04 11.91 -12.43
N LYS A 49 21.52 12.47 -13.54
CA LYS A 49 22.89 13.05 -13.63
C LYS A 49 23.06 14.28 -12.75
N THR A 50 21.99 15.03 -12.48
CA THR A 50 22.04 16.23 -11.64
C THR A 50 22.04 15.85 -10.16
N SER A 51 21.18 14.91 -9.75
CA SER A 51 21.17 14.37 -8.38
C SER A 51 22.43 13.58 -8.03
N LEU A 52 23.03 12.85 -8.99
CA LEU A 52 24.33 12.20 -8.77
C LEU A 52 25.48 13.21 -8.65
N LYS A 53 25.46 14.31 -9.41
CA LYS A 53 26.45 15.38 -9.28
C LYS A 53 26.32 16.14 -7.95
N GLU A 54 25.11 16.27 -7.41
CA GLU A 54 24.87 16.86 -6.09
C GLU A 54 25.35 15.95 -4.95
N ILE A 55 25.13 14.64 -5.06
CA ILE A 55 25.67 13.64 -4.13
C ILE A 55 27.21 13.58 -4.22
N GLN A 56 27.77 13.71 -5.42
CA GLN A 56 29.22 13.74 -5.65
C GLN A 56 29.87 15.04 -5.17
N ALA A 57 29.16 16.17 -5.22
CA ALA A 57 29.63 17.46 -4.67
C ALA A 57 29.64 17.49 -3.14
N GLN A 58 28.83 16.66 -2.47
CA GLN A 58 28.85 16.48 -1.02
C GLN A 58 29.85 15.42 -0.53
N ALA A 59 30.40 14.59 -1.42
CA ALA A 59 31.37 13.56 -1.09
C ALA A 59 32.83 14.01 -1.34
N ASN A 60 33.23 15.10 -0.68
CA ASN A 60 34.66 15.43 -0.56
C ASN A 60 35.26 14.70 0.63
N GLU A 61 35.64 13.43 0.41
CA GLU A 61 36.75 12.78 1.10
C GLU A 61 37.17 11.56 0.28
N LYS A 62 38.40 11.62 -0.25
CA LYS A 62 38.97 10.78 -1.32
C LYS A 62 39.14 9.28 -1.00
N GLU A 63 38.63 8.77 0.13
CA GLU A 63 38.89 7.39 0.56
C GLU A 63 37.72 6.40 0.39
N LYS A 64 36.53 6.84 -0.04
CA LYS A 64 35.37 5.92 -0.19
C LYS A 64 35.00 5.52 -1.63
N MET A 65 35.74 5.97 -2.65
CA MET A 65 35.47 5.53 -4.03
C MET A 65 35.99 4.13 -4.36
N ALA A 66 37.00 3.62 -3.64
CA ALA A 66 37.51 2.27 -3.89
C ALA A 66 36.48 1.19 -3.50
N GLY A 67 35.80 1.37 -2.35
CA GLY A 67 34.82 0.39 -1.86
C GLY A 67 33.51 0.33 -2.65
N VAL A 68 33.13 1.43 -3.34
CA VAL A 68 31.90 1.46 -4.14
C VAL A 68 32.09 0.76 -5.49
N MET A 69 33.30 0.84 -6.08
CA MET A 69 33.61 0.12 -7.33
C MET A 69 33.76 -1.39 -7.10
N GLU A 70 34.31 -1.80 -5.96
CA GLU A 70 34.41 -3.22 -5.56
C GLU A 70 33.03 -3.83 -5.22
N LEU A 71 32.09 -3.02 -4.73
CA LEU A 71 30.69 -3.45 -4.56
C LEU A 71 29.97 -3.67 -5.90
N MET A 72 30.33 -2.89 -6.92
CA MET A 72 29.70 -2.93 -8.24
C MET A 72 30.15 -4.15 -9.08
N GLU A 73 31.32 -4.70 -8.77
CA GLU A 73 31.86 -5.92 -9.41
C GLU A 73 31.31 -7.23 -8.80
N LYS A 74 30.63 -7.14 -7.65
CA LYS A 74 30.03 -8.29 -6.93
C LYS A 74 28.50 -8.42 -7.08
N LEU A 75 27.86 -7.60 -7.91
CA LEU A 75 26.41 -7.62 -8.10
C LEU A 75 26.10 -8.21 -9.48
N ASP A 76 25.53 -9.43 -9.48
CA ASP A 76 25.08 -10.14 -10.68
C ASP A 76 24.02 -9.31 -11.43
N PRO A 77 24.12 -9.15 -12.77
CA PRO A 77 23.22 -8.31 -13.56
C PRO A 77 21.82 -8.92 -13.79
N GLU A 78 21.52 -10.10 -13.24
CA GLU A 78 20.21 -10.75 -13.36
C GLU A 78 19.17 -10.31 -12.32
N GLU A 79 19.53 -9.45 -11.36
CA GLU A 79 18.64 -9.10 -10.24
C GLU A 79 17.93 -7.73 -10.37
N PHE A 80 17.81 -7.16 -11.58
CA PHE A 80 17.02 -5.93 -11.78
C PHE A 80 15.62 -6.24 -12.27
N THR A 81 14.62 -6.00 -11.42
CA THR A 81 13.21 -6.10 -11.81
C THR A 81 12.80 -4.87 -12.62
N LEU A 82 11.81 -5.02 -13.52
CA LEU A 82 11.27 -3.91 -14.32
C LEU A 82 10.72 -2.75 -13.45
N GLU A 83 10.41 -3.04 -12.18
CA GLU A 83 9.98 -2.09 -11.15
C GLU A 83 11.13 -1.18 -10.67
N GLU A 84 12.37 -1.65 -10.65
CA GLU A 84 13.55 -0.85 -10.28
C GLU A 84 14.06 0.01 -11.43
N VAL A 85 13.83 -0.44 -12.68
CA VAL A 85 14.25 0.25 -13.91
C VAL A 85 13.28 1.38 -14.30
N THR A 86 12.01 1.30 -13.90
CA THR A 86 10.96 2.27 -14.29
C THR A 86 10.84 3.49 -13.38
N GLY A 87 11.61 3.57 -12.28
CA GLY A 87 11.59 4.75 -11.41
C GLY A 87 10.26 5.01 -10.71
N LEU A 88 9.30 4.08 -10.80
CA LEU A 88 8.13 4.01 -9.94
C LEU A 88 8.63 3.70 -8.53
N LYS A 89 9.09 4.73 -7.82
CA LYS A 89 9.47 4.67 -6.42
C LYS A 89 8.32 4.00 -5.69
N THR A 90 8.46 2.73 -5.37
CA THR A 90 7.53 2.03 -4.51
C THR A 90 7.59 2.74 -3.17
N ARG A 91 6.60 3.63 -2.98
CA ARG A 91 6.01 4.13 -1.74
C ARG A 91 6.93 4.03 -0.55
N ASN A 92 7.39 5.19 -0.06
CA ASN A 92 7.93 5.32 1.29
C ASN A 92 6.87 4.81 2.28
N THR A 93 6.89 3.51 2.56
CA THR A 93 6.20 2.98 3.72
C THR A 93 7.12 3.34 4.88
N GLU A 94 6.76 4.38 5.63
CA GLU A 94 7.49 4.80 6.84
C GLU A 94 7.76 3.60 7.77
N LEU A 95 6.90 2.59 7.72
CA LEU A 95 7.09 1.28 8.34
C LEU A 95 8.32 0.52 7.83
N LEU A 96 8.58 0.47 6.52
CA LEU A 96 9.77 -0.17 5.97
C LEU A 96 11.04 0.55 6.42
N GLU A 97 11.07 1.88 6.37
CA GLU A 97 12.24 2.65 6.81
C GLU A 97 12.49 2.53 8.31
N SER A 98 11.44 2.59 9.12
CA SER A 98 11.56 2.37 10.57
C SER A 98 12.01 0.94 10.92
N VAL A 99 11.53 -0.08 10.20
CA VAL A 99 12.03 -1.46 10.35
C VAL A 99 13.49 -1.55 9.90
N ARG A 100 13.89 -0.95 8.78
CA ARG A 100 15.30 -0.92 8.33
C ARG A 100 16.20 -0.27 9.35
N GLN A 101 15.79 0.86 9.93
CA GLN A 101 16.52 1.55 10.99
C GLN A 101 16.63 0.69 12.26
N MET A 102 15.55 -0.01 12.64
CA MET A 102 15.55 -0.96 13.76
C MET A 102 16.55 -2.11 13.53
N VAL A 103 16.59 -2.67 12.32
CA VAL A 103 17.54 -3.73 11.96
C VAL A 103 19.00 -3.24 12.01
N ARG A 104 19.27 -2.02 11.54
CA ARG A 104 20.61 -1.40 11.61
C ARG A 104 21.07 -1.19 13.04
N THR A 105 20.19 -0.70 13.91
CA THR A 105 20.52 -0.36 15.32
C THR A 105 20.62 -1.59 16.24
N THR A 106 20.03 -2.72 15.86
CA THR A 106 20.10 -3.98 16.64
C THR A 106 21.33 -4.81 16.32
N GLY A 107 22.10 -4.48 15.28
CA GLY A 107 23.22 -5.30 14.81
C GLY A 107 22.78 -6.64 14.20
N GLN A 108 21.48 -6.85 14.02
CA GLN A 108 20.88 -8.10 13.50
C GLN A 108 20.75 -8.10 11.97
N GLY A 109 21.41 -7.17 11.28
CA GLY A 109 21.34 -7.03 9.82
C GLY A 109 21.74 -8.28 9.03
N LYS A 110 22.48 -9.22 9.64
CA LYS A 110 22.79 -10.52 9.03
C LYS A 110 21.62 -11.52 9.07
N ASN A 111 20.72 -11.38 10.04
CA ASN A 111 19.64 -12.34 10.32
C ASN A 111 18.28 -11.86 9.83
N ILE A 112 18.13 -10.57 9.54
CA ILE A 112 16.87 -9.94 9.13
C ILE A 112 17.07 -9.27 7.78
N SER A 113 16.23 -9.63 6.81
CA SER A 113 16.15 -8.97 5.51
C SER A 113 14.75 -8.37 5.33
N THR A 114 14.67 -7.26 4.58
CA THR A 114 13.41 -6.57 4.29
C THR A 114 13.29 -6.36 2.80
N GLN A 115 12.12 -6.62 2.25
CA GLN A 115 11.79 -6.47 0.84
C GLN A 115 10.41 -5.84 0.70
N LEU A 116 10.21 -5.08 -0.37
CA LEU A 116 8.90 -4.54 -0.74
C LEU A 116 8.52 -5.20 -2.06
N LYS A 117 7.42 -5.96 -2.06
CA LYS A 117 6.98 -6.75 -3.21
C LYS A 117 5.46 -6.69 -3.30
N ASP A 118 4.93 -6.36 -4.47
CA ASP A 118 3.47 -6.26 -4.72
C ASP A 118 2.73 -5.36 -3.71
N GLY A 119 3.37 -4.26 -3.28
CA GLY A 119 2.82 -3.36 -2.25
C GLY A 119 2.83 -3.92 -0.82
N LYS A 120 3.43 -5.10 -0.59
CA LYS A 120 3.56 -5.76 0.72
C LYS A 120 4.98 -5.64 1.23
N ILE A 121 5.12 -5.34 2.53
CA ILE A 121 6.41 -5.33 3.20
C ILE A 121 6.68 -6.75 3.70
N ILE A 122 7.75 -7.37 3.22
CA ILE A 122 8.18 -8.71 3.62
C ILE A 122 9.41 -8.56 4.50
N ILE A 123 9.28 -8.95 5.78
CA ILE A 123 10.38 -9.00 6.74
C ILE A 123 10.73 -10.46 6.96
N SER A 124 11.87 -10.91 6.46
CA SER A 124 12.32 -12.30 6.58
C SER A 124 13.40 -12.41 7.64
N ILE A 125 13.20 -13.30 8.61
CA ILE A 125 14.14 -13.59 9.69
C ILE A 125 14.65 -15.02 9.57
N SER A 126 15.97 -15.20 9.67
CA SER A 126 16.62 -16.51 9.67
C SER A 126 16.05 -17.42 10.76
N GLY A 127 15.74 -18.66 10.40
CA GLY A 127 15.22 -19.67 11.32
C GLY A 127 16.22 -20.02 12.42
N GLU A 128 17.52 -19.96 12.15
CA GLU A 128 18.59 -20.21 13.15
C GLU A 128 18.64 -19.12 14.22
N ALA A 129 18.33 -17.87 13.85
CA ALA A 129 18.22 -16.79 14.83
C ALA A 129 16.98 -16.96 15.72
N LEU A 130 15.95 -17.66 15.24
CA LEU A 130 14.66 -17.78 15.91
C LEU A 130 14.47 -19.09 16.69
N PHE A 131 15.06 -20.18 16.25
CA PHE A 131 14.81 -21.51 16.77
C PHE A 131 16.08 -22.35 16.79
N LYS A 132 16.16 -23.26 17.75
CA LYS A 132 17.16 -24.34 17.71
C LYS A 132 16.81 -25.35 16.60
N SER A 133 17.82 -26.08 16.13
CA SER A 133 17.62 -27.15 15.13
C SER A 133 16.57 -28.16 15.60
N GLY A 134 15.66 -28.54 14.71
CA GLY A 134 14.55 -29.47 14.99
C GLY A 134 13.51 -28.99 16.03
N SER A 135 13.61 -27.76 16.54
CA SER A 135 12.71 -27.23 17.56
C SER A 135 11.80 -26.14 17.02
N ALA A 136 10.62 -26.00 17.62
CA ALA A 136 9.72 -24.87 17.42
C ALA A 136 9.68 -23.91 18.63
N GLU A 137 10.49 -24.17 19.66
CA GLU A 137 10.67 -23.27 20.80
C GLU A 137 11.50 -22.04 20.39
N LEU A 138 10.98 -20.85 20.71
CA LEU A 138 11.65 -19.60 20.38
C LEU A 138 12.94 -19.47 21.17
N ASN A 139 14.01 -19.09 20.47
CA ASN A 139 15.27 -18.75 21.09
C ASN A 139 15.10 -17.49 21.96
N PRO A 140 15.47 -17.51 23.26
CA PRO A 140 15.46 -16.32 24.10
C PRO A 140 16.21 -15.12 23.49
N ASP A 141 17.25 -15.37 22.70
CA ASP A 141 18.02 -14.32 22.01
C ASP A 141 17.21 -13.58 20.93
N ALA A 142 16.12 -14.17 20.45
CA ALA A 142 15.19 -13.54 19.49
C ALA A 142 14.21 -12.57 20.16
N VAL A 143 14.02 -12.66 21.49
CA VAL A 143 13.06 -11.85 22.25
C VAL A 143 13.26 -10.34 22.06
N PRO A 144 14.48 -9.78 22.12
CA PRO A 144 14.69 -8.35 21.93
C PRO A 144 14.26 -7.86 20.53
N VAL A 145 14.47 -8.67 19.49
CA VAL A 145 14.07 -8.35 18.12
C VAL A 145 12.55 -8.29 18.04
N PHE A 146 11.86 -9.31 18.54
CA PHE A 146 10.39 -9.33 18.52
C PHE A 146 9.77 -8.23 19.37
N ASN A 147 10.37 -7.84 20.51
CA ASN A 147 9.90 -6.70 21.28
C ASN A 147 9.93 -5.40 20.46
N LYS A 148 11.03 -5.15 19.73
CA LYS A 148 11.15 -3.96 18.87
C LYS A 148 10.20 -4.01 17.68
N MET A 149 10.07 -5.17 17.03
CA MET A 149 9.09 -5.36 15.96
C MET A 149 7.66 -5.14 16.46
N ALA A 150 7.33 -5.62 17.65
CA ALA A 150 6.00 -5.46 18.22
C ALA A 150 5.65 -3.98 18.46
N LEU A 151 6.59 -3.21 19.01
CA LEU A 151 6.45 -1.76 19.16
C LEU A 151 6.23 -1.10 17.79
N GLN A 152 7.09 -1.41 16.82
CA GLN A 152 6.97 -0.88 15.47
C GLN A 152 5.61 -1.22 14.83
N PHE A 153 5.12 -2.45 14.99
CA PHE A 153 3.85 -2.87 14.38
C PHE A 153 2.62 -2.26 15.06
N ASN A 154 2.71 -1.93 16.35
CA ASN A 154 1.68 -1.15 17.05
C ASN A 154 1.65 0.30 16.58
N ASP A 155 2.80 0.83 16.17
CA ASP A 155 2.90 2.13 15.53
C ASP A 155 2.33 2.15 14.10
N TYR A 156 1.81 1.05 13.56
CA TYR A 156 1.18 1.02 12.22
C TYR A 156 -0.07 0.12 12.23
N PRO A 157 -1.17 0.53 12.92
CA PRO A 157 -2.34 -0.33 13.19
C PRO A 157 -3.18 -0.67 11.95
N ASP A 158 -2.96 0.03 10.84
CA ASP A 158 -3.58 -0.17 9.53
C ASP A 158 -2.99 -1.37 8.78
N TYR A 159 -1.86 -1.93 9.19
CA TYR A 159 -1.29 -3.12 8.55
C TYR A 159 -1.83 -4.42 9.17
N THR A 160 -2.26 -5.35 8.32
CA THR A 160 -2.34 -6.79 8.65
C THR A 160 -0.97 -7.43 8.56
N ILE A 161 -0.77 -8.51 9.31
CA ILE A 161 0.52 -9.17 9.46
C ILE A 161 0.30 -10.68 9.32
N ASN A 162 0.77 -11.24 8.21
CA ASN A 162 0.74 -12.68 7.96
C ASN A 162 2.12 -13.30 8.23
N ILE A 163 2.18 -14.14 9.26
CA ILE A 163 3.40 -14.83 9.69
C ILE A 163 3.50 -16.16 8.93
N LYS A 164 4.57 -16.33 8.15
CA LYS A 164 4.79 -17.51 7.32
C LYS A 164 6.02 -18.28 7.79
N GLY A 165 5.84 -19.54 8.14
CA GLY A 165 6.93 -20.44 8.50
C GLY A 165 7.40 -21.25 7.30
N HIS A 166 8.71 -21.33 7.08
CA HIS A 166 9.34 -22.10 6.01
C HIS A 166 10.46 -23.00 6.54
N THR A 167 10.68 -24.13 5.88
CA THR A 167 11.81 -25.04 6.12
C THR A 167 12.70 -25.14 4.87
N ASP A 168 13.84 -25.82 5.00
CA ASP A 168 14.53 -26.40 3.86
C ASP A 168 13.86 -27.73 3.47
N ASP A 169 14.43 -28.40 2.47
CA ASP A 169 13.99 -29.70 1.96
C ASP A 169 14.52 -30.90 2.74
N ASN A 170 15.27 -30.68 3.82
CA ASN A 170 15.70 -31.78 4.68
C ASN A 170 14.48 -32.30 5.44
N PRO A 171 14.11 -33.59 5.28
CA PRO A 171 12.94 -34.11 5.95
C PRO A 171 13.17 -34.20 7.46
N ILE A 172 12.21 -33.72 8.24
CA ILE A 172 12.09 -34.01 9.67
C ILE A 172 11.04 -35.10 9.88
N SER A 173 11.34 -36.03 10.79
CA SER A 173 10.38 -37.06 11.23
C SER A 173 10.62 -37.35 12.70
N THR A 174 9.93 -36.60 13.55
CA THR A 174 9.95 -36.78 15.01
C THR A 174 8.54 -37.03 15.52
N GLN A 175 8.41 -37.52 16.76
CA GLN A 175 7.10 -37.73 17.36
C GLN A 175 6.26 -36.43 17.45
N LEU A 176 6.93 -35.29 17.65
CA LEU A 176 6.27 -33.98 17.75
C LEU A 176 6.05 -33.31 16.39
N PHE A 177 6.95 -33.55 15.44
CA PHE A 177 6.90 -33.00 14.08
C PHE A 177 7.08 -34.15 13.07
N PRO A 178 5.99 -34.77 12.63
CA PRO A 178 6.01 -35.85 11.64
C PRO A 178 6.57 -35.42 10.27
N SER A 179 6.41 -34.14 9.92
CA SER A 179 6.97 -33.54 8.71
C SER A 179 7.32 -32.05 8.89
N ASN A 180 7.90 -31.47 7.86
CA ASN A 180 8.19 -30.03 7.79
C ASN A 180 6.93 -29.15 7.80
N TRP A 181 5.76 -29.71 7.43
CA TRP A 181 4.48 -29.02 7.54
C TRP A 181 4.14 -28.70 9.00
N GLU A 182 4.19 -29.70 9.88
CA GLU A 182 3.91 -29.49 11.30
C GLU A 182 4.96 -28.58 11.93
N LEU A 183 6.24 -28.78 11.64
CA LEU A 183 7.31 -27.94 12.18
C LEU A 183 7.12 -26.47 11.82
N SER A 184 6.88 -26.17 10.53
CA SER A 184 6.69 -24.81 10.06
C SER A 184 5.41 -24.15 10.62
N ALA A 185 4.30 -24.90 10.70
CA ALA A 185 3.04 -24.42 11.25
C ALA A 185 3.13 -24.10 12.75
N ILE A 186 3.78 -24.96 13.53
CA ILE A 186 3.99 -24.72 14.97
C ILE A 186 4.95 -23.54 15.18
N ARG A 187 6.03 -23.43 14.41
CA ARG A 187 6.93 -22.27 14.47
C ARG A 187 6.19 -20.96 14.21
N ALA A 188 5.42 -20.88 13.12
CA ALA A 188 4.64 -19.69 12.79
C ALA A 188 3.63 -19.34 13.90
N THR A 189 2.98 -20.35 14.46
CA THR A 189 1.99 -20.19 15.54
C THR A 189 2.65 -19.73 16.85
N ASN A 190 3.83 -20.23 17.20
CA ASN A 190 4.58 -19.80 18.39
C ASN A 190 5.03 -18.34 18.26
N VAL A 191 5.49 -17.93 17.07
CA VAL A 191 5.78 -16.53 16.78
C VAL A 191 4.51 -15.67 16.93
N LEU A 192 3.38 -16.09 16.35
CA LEU A 192 2.11 -15.38 16.48
C LEU A 192 1.69 -15.20 17.94
N LYS A 193 1.72 -16.28 18.74
CA LYS A 193 1.40 -16.25 20.17
C LYS A 193 2.31 -15.29 20.92
N PHE A 194 3.59 -15.30 20.60
CA PHE A 194 4.55 -14.39 21.19
C PHE A 194 4.23 -12.92 20.86
N MET A 195 3.91 -12.61 19.59
CA MET A 195 3.56 -11.24 19.18
C MET A 195 2.27 -10.75 19.86
N ILE A 196 1.27 -11.62 20.03
CA ILE A 196 0.05 -11.30 20.80
C ILE A 196 0.39 -11.00 22.26
N LEU A 197 1.26 -11.81 22.88
CA LEU A 197 1.74 -11.57 24.25
C LEU A 197 2.45 -10.22 24.39
N LYS A 198 3.07 -9.72 23.30
CA LYS A 198 3.68 -8.37 23.23
C LYS A 198 2.70 -7.24 22.91
N GLY A 199 1.40 -7.53 22.89
CA GLY A 199 0.34 -6.53 22.79
C GLY A 199 -0.12 -6.23 21.37
N LEU A 200 0.21 -7.07 20.38
CA LEU A 200 -0.41 -6.96 19.06
C LEU A 200 -1.85 -7.45 19.09
N ASP A 201 -2.74 -6.70 18.45
CA ASP A 201 -4.14 -7.07 18.26
C ASP A 201 -4.26 -8.39 17.47
N PRO A 202 -4.84 -9.46 18.05
CA PRO A 202 -5.01 -10.74 17.38
C PRO A 202 -5.76 -10.66 16.05
N SER A 203 -6.67 -9.69 15.88
CA SER A 203 -7.45 -9.51 14.65
C SER A 203 -6.63 -9.05 13.43
N ARG A 204 -5.35 -8.70 13.66
CA ARG A 204 -4.40 -8.30 12.61
C ARG A 204 -3.44 -9.41 12.20
N LEU A 205 -3.42 -10.53 12.93
CA LEU A 205 -2.39 -11.56 12.82
C LEU A 205 -2.95 -12.86 12.24
N THR A 206 -2.20 -13.44 11.30
CA THR A 206 -2.40 -14.82 10.84
C THR A 206 -1.07 -15.57 10.89
N ALA A 207 -1.13 -16.90 10.98
CA ALA A 207 0.05 -17.77 10.93
C ALA A 207 -0.19 -18.93 9.97
N THR A 208 0.76 -19.18 9.06
CA THR A 208 0.69 -20.28 8.08
C THR A 208 2.03 -21.00 8.00
N GLY A 209 2.01 -22.33 8.04
CA GLY A 209 3.19 -23.16 7.75
C GLY A 209 3.21 -23.57 6.28
N TYR A 210 4.32 -23.34 5.59
CA TYR A 210 4.50 -23.71 4.18
C TYR A 210 5.45 -24.90 4.00
N GLY A 211 6.05 -25.44 5.06
CA GLY A 211 7.10 -26.47 4.94
C GLY A 211 8.18 -26.07 3.94
N GLU A 212 8.58 -27.01 3.07
CA GLU A 212 9.58 -26.79 2.01
C GLU A 212 9.02 -26.23 0.69
N ILE A 213 7.70 -26.13 0.49
CA ILE A 213 7.10 -25.95 -0.85
C ILE A 213 7.26 -24.53 -1.43
N MET A 214 7.72 -23.57 -0.63
CA MET A 214 7.95 -22.18 -1.04
C MET A 214 9.41 -21.76 -0.74
N PRO A 215 10.40 -22.37 -1.42
CA PRO A 215 11.80 -22.04 -1.23
C PRO A 215 12.08 -20.62 -1.77
N LYS A 216 12.89 -19.86 -1.03
CA LYS A 216 13.40 -18.56 -1.48
C LYS A 216 14.49 -18.73 -2.54
N VAL A 217 15.31 -19.77 -2.39
CA VAL A 217 16.40 -20.15 -3.29
C VAL A 217 16.39 -21.67 -3.50
N PRO A 218 16.91 -22.20 -4.64
CA PRO A 218 16.98 -23.65 -4.84
C PRO A 218 17.75 -24.37 -3.73
N ASN A 219 17.29 -25.53 -3.25
CA ASN A 219 17.94 -26.30 -2.17
C ASN A 219 19.20 -27.08 -2.62
N ILE A 220 20.13 -26.40 -3.29
CA ILE A 220 21.30 -27.05 -3.90
C ILE A 220 22.50 -27.19 -2.94
N ASN A 221 22.57 -26.39 -1.87
CA ASN A 221 23.67 -26.40 -0.91
C ASN A 221 23.21 -25.94 0.49
N ASP A 222 24.07 -26.07 1.50
CA ASP A 222 23.75 -25.74 2.89
C ASP A 222 23.47 -24.25 3.13
N GLY A 223 24.14 -23.37 2.39
CA GLY A 223 23.88 -21.93 2.44
C GLY A 223 22.48 -21.59 1.95
N ASN A 224 22.07 -22.18 0.84
CA ASN A 224 20.72 -22.00 0.28
C ASN A 224 19.64 -22.57 1.22
N ARG A 225 19.88 -23.76 1.78
CA ARG A 225 19.00 -24.35 2.79
C ARG A 225 18.87 -23.42 4.01
N ALA A 226 19.96 -22.80 4.46
CA ALA A 226 19.92 -21.83 5.55
C ALA A 226 19.04 -20.62 5.24
N MET A 227 19.06 -20.12 4.00
CA MET A 227 18.17 -19.04 3.57
C MET A 227 16.70 -19.46 3.50
N ASN A 228 16.42 -20.73 3.19
CA ASN A 228 15.06 -21.26 3.11
C ASN A 228 14.44 -21.50 4.50
N ARG A 229 15.25 -21.87 5.50
CA ARG A 229 14.86 -21.93 6.92
C ARG A 229 14.62 -20.51 7.44
N ARG A 230 13.40 -20.02 7.37
CA ARG A 230 13.04 -18.64 7.75
C ARG A 230 11.62 -18.50 8.24
N VAL A 231 11.35 -17.39 8.91
CA VAL A 231 10.00 -16.90 9.17
C VAL A 231 9.83 -15.54 8.50
N GLU A 232 8.79 -15.39 7.71
CA GLU A 232 8.43 -14.12 7.08
C GLU A 232 7.27 -13.46 7.82
N PHE A 233 7.36 -12.16 8.01
CA PHE A 233 6.23 -11.31 8.32
C PHE A 233 5.86 -10.60 7.03
N VAL A 234 4.70 -10.91 6.48
CA VAL A 234 4.15 -10.25 5.30
C VAL A 234 3.13 -9.22 5.78
N LEU A 235 3.51 -7.95 5.69
CA LEU A 235 2.68 -6.84 6.11
C LEU A 235 1.97 -6.24 4.91
N GLU A 236 0.65 -6.18 5.02
CA GLU A 236 -0.23 -5.65 3.99
C GLU A 236 -1.09 -4.57 4.62
N LYS A 237 -0.99 -3.35 4.09
CA LYS A 237 -1.83 -2.23 4.52
C LYS A 237 -3.27 -2.64 4.24
N LYS A 238 -4.13 -2.66 5.26
CA LYS A 238 -5.57 -2.80 5.04
C LYS A 238 -5.94 -1.64 4.15
N ASN A 239 -6.38 -1.96 2.93
CA ASN A 239 -7.14 -1.01 2.14
C ASN A 239 -8.30 -0.64 3.04
N SER A 240 -8.23 0.56 3.59
CA SER A 240 -9.34 1.20 4.27
C SER A 240 -10.36 1.59 3.20
N LYS A 241 -10.87 0.60 2.46
CA LYS A 241 -12.30 0.51 2.28
C LYS A 241 -12.83 0.20 3.68
N ILE A 242 -12.86 1.21 4.54
CA ILE A 242 -13.81 1.21 5.64
C ILE A 242 -15.11 0.86 4.95
N SER A 243 -15.60 -0.35 5.26
CA SER A 243 -16.79 -0.95 4.68
C SER A 243 -17.71 0.18 4.33
N ALA A 244 -18.00 0.32 3.04
CA ALA A 244 -18.89 1.34 2.51
C ALA A 244 -19.94 1.58 3.60
N VAL A 245 -19.82 2.71 4.29
CA VAL A 245 -20.94 3.20 5.08
C VAL A 245 -21.94 3.41 3.97
N ASP A 246 -22.87 2.46 3.83
CA ASP A 246 -23.63 2.28 2.60
C ASP A 246 -24.02 3.65 2.10
N PRO A 247 -23.61 4.03 0.87
CA PRO A 247 -24.09 5.28 0.31
C PRO A 247 -25.59 5.22 0.50
N GLU A 248 -26.11 6.25 1.16
CA GLU A 248 -27.54 6.44 1.18
C GLU A 248 -27.98 6.33 -0.29
N GLU A 249 -28.95 5.46 -0.61
CA GLU A 249 -29.50 5.35 -1.96
C GLU A 249 -29.99 6.75 -2.35
N THR A 250 -29.09 7.52 -2.94
CA THR A 250 -29.26 8.92 -3.25
C THR A 250 -28.86 9.05 -4.70
N ASP A 251 -29.75 9.64 -5.47
CA ASP A 251 -29.57 9.94 -6.90
C ASP A 251 -28.46 11.00 -7.12
N ASN A 252 -27.82 11.45 -6.04
CA ASN A 252 -26.85 12.53 -6.05
C ASN A 252 -25.43 11.96 -6.19
N ARG A 253 -24.92 11.92 -7.42
CA ARG A 253 -23.56 11.45 -7.78
C ARG A 253 -22.43 12.05 -6.93
N ARG A 254 -22.65 13.19 -6.26
CA ARG A 254 -21.67 13.86 -5.40
C ARG A 254 -21.53 13.21 -4.00
N GLU A 255 -22.50 12.42 -3.53
CA GLU A 255 -22.38 11.65 -2.29
C GLU A 255 -21.56 10.37 -2.44
N ALA A 256 -21.37 9.91 -3.69
CA ALA A 256 -20.57 8.72 -4.01
C ALA A 256 -19.07 8.89 -3.72
N TYR A 257 -18.58 10.14 -3.69
CA TYR A 257 -17.19 10.45 -3.36
C TYR A 257 -17.07 10.80 -1.88
N ARG A 258 -16.87 9.78 -1.06
CA ARG A 258 -16.65 9.90 0.39
C ARG A 258 -15.18 9.62 0.70
N TYR A 259 -14.57 10.45 1.54
CA TYR A 259 -13.26 10.21 2.12
C TYR A 259 -13.41 9.69 3.54
N VAL A 260 -12.64 8.68 3.91
CA VAL A 260 -12.71 8.08 5.24
C VAL A 260 -11.39 8.25 5.97
N PHE A 261 -11.45 8.88 7.14
CA PHE A 261 -10.26 9.22 7.91
C PHE A 261 -9.66 8.00 8.61
N SER A 262 -8.34 7.86 8.51
CA SER A 262 -7.57 6.91 9.31
C SER A 262 -7.74 7.21 10.81
N LYS A 263 -7.59 6.21 11.70
CA LYS A 263 -7.77 6.40 13.15
C LYS A 263 -6.88 7.50 13.75
N ARG A 264 -5.74 7.80 13.13
CA ARG A 264 -4.74 8.77 13.62
C ARG A 264 -4.94 10.19 13.09
N GLN A 265 -5.68 10.35 12.01
CA GLN A 265 -5.86 11.62 11.31
C GLN A 265 -7.32 12.04 11.30
N ARG A 266 -8.10 11.68 12.32
CA ARG A 266 -9.50 12.10 12.43
C ARG A 266 -9.56 13.56 12.88
N PRO A 267 -10.14 14.47 12.08
CA PRO A 267 -10.42 15.81 12.53
C PRO A 267 -11.40 15.76 13.71
N SER A 268 -11.19 16.62 14.70
CA SER A 268 -12.13 16.82 15.80
C SER A 268 -12.93 18.09 15.56
N ILE A 269 -14.25 18.00 15.66
CA ILE A 269 -15.16 19.16 15.61
C ILE A 269 -16.02 19.20 16.87
N PHE A 270 -16.72 20.30 17.13
CA PHE A 270 -17.75 20.36 18.16
C PHE A 270 -19.14 20.20 17.52
N PHE A 271 -19.96 19.32 18.07
CA PHE A 271 -21.37 19.16 17.72
C PHE A 271 -22.21 19.21 19.00
N LYS A 272 -23.18 20.12 19.04
CA LYS A 272 -24.01 20.45 20.21
C LYS A 272 -23.15 20.71 21.46
N GLY A 273 -22.02 21.41 21.27
CA GLY A 273 -21.07 21.74 22.33
C GLY A 273 -20.20 20.57 22.83
N ARG A 274 -20.23 19.39 22.17
CA ARG A 274 -19.41 18.22 22.54
C ARG A 274 -18.39 17.90 21.44
N PRO A 275 -17.14 17.55 21.78
CA PRO A 275 -16.15 17.17 20.78
C PRO A 275 -16.51 15.81 20.16
N VAL A 276 -16.43 15.72 18.84
CA VAL A 276 -16.64 14.49 18.07
C VAL A 276 -15.54 14.34 17.02
N ASN A 277 -15.02 13.12 16.87
CA ASN A 277 -14.01 12.81 15.86
C ASN A 277 -14.69 12.33 14.59
N LEU A 278 -14.38 12.97 13.47
CA LEU A 278 -14.93 12.60 12.17
C LEU A 278 -14.40 11.24 11.72
N LEU A 279 -15.33 10.39 11.27
CA LEU A 279 -15.04 9.10 10.67
C LEU A 279 -14.87 9.24 9.16
N ASN A 280 -15.72 10.05 8.52
CA ASN A 280 -15.68 10.34 7.10
C ASN A 280 -16.29 11.71 6.78
N ILE A 281 -16.05 12.16 5.55
CA ILE A 281 -16.64 13.36 4.95
C ILE A 281 -16.89 13.11 3.45
N SER A 282 -17.92 13.75 2.91
CA SER A 282 -18.30 13.75 1.49
C SER A 282 -18.82 15.15 1.13
N ALA A 283 -19.15 15.39 -0.13
CA ALA A 283 -19.77 16.67 -0.53
C ALA A 283 -21.15 16.90 0.12
N GLY A 284 -21.87 15.84 0.49
CA GLY A 284 -23.23 15.92 1.05
C GLY A 284 -23.32 15.81 2.58
N GLY A 285 -22.24 15.43 3.25
CA GLY A 285 -22.29 15.21 4.69
C GLY A 285 -21.05 14.54 5.29
N LEU A 286 -21.15 14.17 6.56
CA LEU A 286 -20.08 13.59 7.37
C LEU A 286 -20.61 12.56 8.35
N ALA A 287 -19.72 11.81 9.02
CA ALA A 287 -20.13 10.88 10.07
C ALA A 287 -19.21 10.92 11.29
N PHE A 288 -19.77 10.66 12.47
CA PHE A 288 -19.04 10.52 13.73
C PHE A 288 -19.71 9.48 14.64
N LYS A 289 -18.99 9.01 15.67
CA LYS A 289 -19.55 8.08 16.65
C LYS A 289 -20.59 8.80 17.53
N ASN A 290 -21.75 8.18 17.71
CA ASN A 290 -22.82 8.71 18.53
C ASN A 290 -22.36 8.89 19.98
N ASN A 291 -22.64 10.06 20.54
CA ASN A 291 -22.38 10.42 21.93
C ASN A 291 -23.66 10.98 22.58
N GLN A 292 -24.71 10.14 22.59
CA GLN A 292 -26.06 10.44 23.10
C GLN A 292 -26.82 11.50 22.30
N PHE A 293 -26.55 11.62 21.00
CA PHE A 293 -27.32 12.46 20.09
C PHE A 293 -28.52 11.70 19.54
N THR A 294 -29.51 12.46 19.09
CA THR A 294 -30.79 11.99 18.53
C THR A 294 -30.93 12.45 17.07
N LEU A 295 -31.89 11.89 16.34
CA LEU A 295 -32.17 12.28 14.95
C LEU A 295 -32.68 13.73 14.81
N GLU A 296 -33.11 14.36 15.90
CA GLU A 296 -33.57 15.75 15.91
C GLU A 296 -32.41 16.76 16.05
N ASP A 297 -31.23 16.28 16.44
CA ASP A 297 -30.07 17.14 16.65
C ASP A 297 -29.51 17.66 15.32
N HIS A 298 -29.34 18.99 15.31
CA HIS A 298 -28.69 19.75 14.26
C HIS A 298 -27.84 20.84 14.89
N ASP A 299 -26.79 21.27 14.20
CA ASP A 299 -25.86 22.29 14.68
C ASP A 299 -25.21 23.06 13.52
N LEU A 300 -24.71 24.25 13.82
CA LEU A 300 -23.85 25.01 12.91
C LEU A 300 -22.40 24.76 13.33
N ILE A 301 -21.65 24.06 12.49
CA ILE A 301 -20.25 23.70 12.78
C ILE A 301 -19.30 24.50 11.89
N GLU A 302 -18.08 24.69 12.37
CA GLU A 302 -16.97 25.20 11.56
C GLU A 302 -16.12 24.01 11.08
N LEU A 303 -16.06 23.84 9.77
CA LEU A 303 -15.19 22.87 9.12
C LEU A 303 -13.89 23.56 8.72
N ASP A 304 -12.80 23.17 9.39
CA ASP A 304 -11.46 23.60 9.03
C ASP A 304 -10.95 22.75 7.86
N LEU A 305 -10.82 23.38 6.68
CA LEU A 305 -10.40 22.74 5.45
C LEU A 305 -8.93 23.06 5.19
N ASP A 306 -8.02 22.34 5.85
CA ASP A 306 -6.57 22.52 5.74
C ASP A 306 -6.02 22.11 4.36
N ILE A 307 -6.21 22.97 3.36
CA ILE A 307 -5.67 22.82 2.00
C ILE A 307 -4.92 24.08 1.59
N SER A 308 -3.61 23.89 1.44
CA SER A 308 -2.62 24.89 1.02
C SER A 308 -2.89 25.57 -0.33
N GLU A 309 -3.72 24.96 -1.19
CA GLU A 309 -3.99 25.43 -2.56
C GLU A 309 -5.14 26.45 -2.67
N PHE A 310 -5.92 26.69 -1.60
CA PHE A 310 -7.13 27.55 -1.67
C PHE A 310 -7.09 28.82 -0.80
N GLY A 311 -5.92 29.21 -0.31
CA GLY A 311 -5.77 30.37 0.57
C GLY A 311 -5.96 29.95 2.03
N LYS A 312 -5.01 30.38 2.85
CA LYS A 312 -4.94 30.05 4.27
C LYS A 312 -6.20 30.47 5.04
N ASP A 313 -6.66 29.58 5.90
CA ASP A 313 -7.30 29.87 7.19
C ASP A 313 -8.76 30.39 7.23
N THR A 314 -9.64 30.05 6.27
CA THR A 314 -11.07 30.40 6.45
C THR A 314 -11.93 29.15 6.70
N PRO A 315 -12.29 28.85 7.97
CA PRO A 315 -13.21 27.76 8.28
C PRO A 315 -14.56 27.97 7.60
N ILE A 316 -15.15 26.90 7.07
CA ILE A 316 -16.48 26.97 6.45
C ILE A 316 -17.53 26.65 7.50
N ALA A 317 -18.38 27.64 7.79
CA ALA A 317 -19.57 27.42 8.61
C ALA A 317 -20.61 26.61 7.82
N VAL A 318 -20.94 25.42 8.32
CA VAL A 318 -21.88 24.50 7.69
C VAL A 318 -22.89 24.01 8.70
N ARG A 319 -24.18 24.06 8.34
CA ARG A 319 -25.23 23.45 9.16
C ARG A 319 -25.26 21.95 8.88
N ILE A 320 -25.18 21.14 9.94
CA ILE A 320 -25.33 19.69 9.86
C ILE A 320 -26.55 19.22 10.65
N ARG A 321 -27.23 18.19 10.14
CA ARG A 321 -28.29 17.46 10.84
C ARG A 321 -28.01 15.97 10.80
N ILE A 322 -28.28 15.24 11.88
CA ILE A 322 -28.20 13.78 11.89
C ILE A 322 -29.35 13.21 11.04
N SER A 323 -29.02 12.54 9.94
CA SER A 323 -30.01 11.86 9.08
C SER A 323 -30.30 10.44 9.55
N ARG A 324 -29.29 9.75 10.10
CA ARG A 324 -29.42 8.35 10.54
C ARG A 324 -28.43 8.03 11.66
N ILE A 325 -28.83 7.12 12.54
CA ILE A 325 -27.92 6.46 13.50
C ILE A 325 -28.00 4.96 13.21
N ASN A 326 -26.87 4.32 12.91
CA ASN A 326 -26.84 2.89 12.59
C ASN A 326 -26.64 2.01 13.84
N ASP A 327 -26.73 0.68 13.67
CA ASP A 327 -26.61 -0.30 14.76
C ASP A 327 -25.24 -0.31 15.44
N GLN A 328 -24.22 0.26 14.79
CA GLN A 328 -22.87 0.45 15.35
C GLN A 328 -22.74 1.75 16.15
N GLY A 329 -23.84 2.48 16.32
CA GLY A 329 -23.87 3.77 16.99
C GLY A 329 -23.10 4.85 16.23
N ILE A 330 -23.15 4.86 14.91
CA ILE A 330 -22.56 5.91 14.07
C ILE A 330 -23.66 6.87 13.63
N CYS A 331 -23.48 8.16 13.91
CA CYS A 331 -24.32 9.24 13.39
C CYS A 331 -23.85 9.59 11.97
N GLN A 332 -24.74 9.41 11.00
CA GLN A 332 -24.60 9.97 9.65
C GLN A 332 -25.28 11.34 9.65
N CYS A 333 -24.57 12.36 9.18
CA CYS A 333 -25.06 13.73 9.12
C CYS A 333 -25.08 14.23 7.68
N ARG A 334 -26.09 15.03 7.34
CA ARG A 334 -26.16 15.76 6.07
C ARG A 334 -25.90 17.24 6.26
N PHE A 335 -25.32 17.87 5.25
CA PHE A 335 -25.19 19.31 5.18
C PHE A 335 -26.51 19.96 4.74
N GLU A 336 -26.87 21.09 5.35
CA GLU A 336 -28.07 21.85 5.02
C GLU A 336 -27.73 23.29 4.65
N GLY A 337 -28.37 23.80 3.59
CA GLY A 337 -28.28 25.21 3.21
C GLY A 337 -26.92 25.66 2.69
N LEU A 338 -26.12 24.75 2.12
CA LEU A 338 -24.88 25.10 1.44
C LEU A 338 -25.17 25.96 0.21
N ASN A 339 -24.35 26.99 -0.01
CA ASN A 339 -24.32 27.68 -1.31
C ASN A 339 -23.37 26.97 -2.29
N SER A 340 -23.48 27.27 -3.58
CA SER A 340 -22.69 26.61 -4.64
C SER A 340 -21.18 26.69 -4.42
N ASN A 341 -20.68 27.77 -3.83
CA ASN A 341 -19.25 27.93 -3.54
C ASN A 341 -18.81 27.01 -2.38
N GLN A 342 -19.62 26.92 -1.31
CA GLN A 342 -19.33 26.01 -0.20
C GLN A 342 -19.37 24.55 -0.63
N GLU A 343 -20.35 24.16 -1.46
CA GLU A 343 -20.40 22.81 -2.03
C GLU A 343 -19.14 22.48 -2.83
N GLU A 344 -18.70 23.40 -3.69
CA GLU A 344 -17.52 23.22 -4.52
C GLU A 344 -16.23 23.10 -3.68
N LEU A 345 -16.11 23.93 -2.63
CA LEU A 345 -14.96 23.87 -1.71
C LEU A 345 -14.90 22.56 -0.94
N ILE A 346 -16.02 22.09 -0.39
CA ILE A 346 -16.07 20.81 0.33
C ILE A 346 -15.77 19.65 -0.63
N HIS A 347 -16.33 19.69 -1.85
CA HIS A 347 -16.07 18.65 -2.86
C HIS A 347 -14.59 18.62 -3.27
N LYS A 348 -13.99 19.78 -3.56
CA LYS A 348 -12.54 19.89 -3.83
C LYS A 348 -11.72 19.39 -2.65
N TYR A 349 -12.14 19.69 -1.42
CA TYR A 349 -11.46 19.21 -0.23
C TYR A 349 -11.44 17.68 -0.14
N VAL A 350 -12.59 17.04 -0.34
CA VAL A 350 -12.70 15.59 -0.35
C VAL A 350 -11.84 14.98 -1.46
N LEU A 351 -11.84 15.58 -2.66
CA LEU A 351 -11.01 15.13 -3.78
C LEU A 351 -9.52 15.27 -3.48
N GLU A 352 -9.08 16.35 -2.85
CA GLU A 352 -7.67 16.53 -2.48
C GLU A 352 -7.25 15.58 -1.36
N LEU A 353 -8.12 15.28 -0.40
CA LEU A 353 -7.87 14.22 0.58
C LEU A 353 -7.69 12.86 -0.10
N GLN A 354 -8.58 12.52 -1.03
CA GLN A 354 -8.47 11.29 -1.82
C GLN A 354 -7.20 11.29 -2.68
N LYS A 355 -6.86 12.40 -3.34
CA LYS A 355 -5.63 12.52 -4.13
C LYS A 355 -4.38 12.44 -3.28
N LYS A 356 -4.38 13.03 -2.08
CA LYS A 356 -3.26 12.89 -1.13
C LYS A 356 -3.09 11.42 -0.80
N ASP A 357 -4.15 10.74 -0.38
CA ASP A 357 -4.08 9.29 -0.10
C ASP A 357 -3.64 8.49 -1.33
N LEU A 358 -4.17 8.79 -2.52
CA LEU A 358 -3.78 8.15 -3.78
C LEU A 358 -2.32 8.45 -4.20
N LYS A 359 -1.79 9.64 -3.90
CA LYS A 359 -0.37 9.99 -4.12
C LYS A 359 0.55 9.30 -3.09
N TYR A 360 0.03 8.93 -1.92
CA TYR A 360 0.71 8.06 -0.96
C TYR A 360 0.49 6.56 -1.25
N GLU A 361 -0.46 6.24 -2.14
CA GLU A 361 -0.80 4.91 -2.67
C GLU A 361 -0.42 4.75 -4.15
N GLY A 362 0.39 5.62 -4.73
CA GLY A 362 1.01 5.50 -6.06
C GLY A 362 2.44 5.06 -5.86
#